data_AF-A0A6A4VB50-F1
#
_entry.id   AF-A0A6A4VB50-F1
#
_cell.length_a   1.000
_cell.length_b   1.000
_cell.length_c   1.000
_cell.angle_alpha   90.00
_cell.angle_beta   90.00
_cell.angle_gamma   90.00
#
_symmetry.space_group_name_H-M   'P 1'
#
loop_
_entity.id
_entity.type
_entity.pdbx_description
1 polymer ?
#
loop_
_entity_poly.entity_id
_entity_poly.type
_entity_poly.pdbx_seq_one_letter_code
_entity_poly.pdbx_strand_id
1 'polypeptide(L)'
;MGSSNTSHCEDYTVLPVHQHGSLMGNVCVLLNEEWPRSTTARMRTLQASCEEFPACLALVEQSRPDTVVGHAKLSPVPDRDDALFVESVAVPDGVLSVGSAVSRGCRQLYLSTHDKQRFYARLGYTPCAPVATFGGSRRLLKVS
;
A
#
# COMPACT_ATOMS: atom_id res chain seq x y z
N MET A 1 12.50 36.67 16.50
CA MET A 1 11.14 36.36 16.01
C MET A 1 11.17 36.39 14.50
N GLY A 2 10.75 35.30 13.86
CA GLY A 2 10.79 35.15 12.40
C GLY A 2 11.23 33.75 12.01
N SER A 3 10.50 32.73 12.48
CA SER A 3 10.68 31.36 12.01
C SER A 3 10.25 31.30 10.54
N SER A 4 11.20 31.00 9.67
CA SER A 4 10.96 30.72 8.26
C SER A 4 10.14 29.44 8.16
N ASN A 5 8.83 29.58 7.93
CA ASN A 5 7.96 28.48 7.53
C ASN A 5 8.27 28.19 6.05
N THR A 6 9.29 27.39 5.78
CA THR A 6 9.49 26.83 4.44
C THR A 6 8.52 25.66 4.29
N SER A 7 7.42 25.93 3.60
CA SER A 7 6.52 24.91 3.08
C SER A 7 7.29 24.08 2.06
N HIS A 8 7.92 23.00 2.51
CA HIS A 8 8.53 22.02 1.61
C HIS A 8 7.40 21.27 0.90
N CYS A 9 7.10 21.69 -0.33
CA CYS A 9 6.38 20.87 -1.30
C CYS A 9 7.35 19.78 -1.74
N GLU A 10 7.55 18.75 -0.91
CA GLU A 10 8.32 17.59 -1.30
C GLU A 10 7.52 16.87 -2.39
N ASP A 11 8.04 16.88 -3.62
CA ASP A 11 7.47 16.10 -4.70
C ASP A 11 7.80 14.63 -4.46
N TYR A 12 6.77 13.80 -4.25
CA TYR A 12 6.90 12.37 -4.05
C TYR A 12 6.48 11.60 -5.31
N THR A 13 7.13 10.47 -5.55
CA THR A 13 6.79 9.54 -6.63
C THR A 13 6.44 8.17 -6.06
N VAL A 14 5.45 7.52 -6.66
CA VAL A 14 5.07 6.13 -6.34
C VAL A 14 5.76 5.20 -7.33
N LEU A 15 6.55 4.25 -6.82
CA LEU A 15 7.30 3.28 -7.62
C LEU A 15 6.89 1.84 -7.27
N PRO A 16 6.66 0.96 -8.26
CA PRO A 16 6.45 -0.46 -8.02
C PRO A 16 7.75 -1.12 -7.56
N VAL A 17 7.71 -1.80 -6.41
CA VAL A 17 8.89 -2.41 -5.78
C VAL A 17 9.49 -3.52 -6.63
N HIS A 18 8.67 -4.25 -7.40
CA HIS A 18 9.15 -5.32 -8.30
C HIS A 18 9.99 -4.82 -9.49
N GLN A 19 9.85 -3.54 -9.87
CA GLN A 19 10.72 -2.91 -10.85
C GLN A 19 11.94 -2.20 -10.21
N HIS A 20 11.91 -2.03 -8.88
CA HIS A 20 12.88 -1.25 -8.11
C HIS A 20 13.36 -2.04 -6.88
N GLY A 21 13.96 -3.21 -7.11
CA GLY A 21 14.33 -4.16 -6.05
C GLY A 21 15.28 -3.60 -4.98
N SER A 22 16.09 -2.58 -5.31
CA SER A 22 16.94 -1.88 -4.35
C SER A 22 16.15 -1.22 -3.20
N LEU A 23 14.89 -0.84 -3.44
CA LEU A 23 14.03 -0.20 -2.44
C LEU A 23 13.50 -1.18 -1.39
N MET A 24 13.54 -2.49 -1.63
CA MET A 24 12.95 -3.49 -0.73
C MET A 24 13.53 -3.42 0.69
N GLY A 25 14.83 -3.14 0.82
CA GLY A 25 15.47 -2.97 2.13
C GLY A 25 14.89 -1.80 2.90
N ASN A 26 14.75 -0.64 2.25
CA ASN A 26 14.25 0.59 2.86
C ASN A 26 12.76 0.47 3.22
N VAL A 27 11.97 -0.21 2.38
CA VAL A 27 10.58 -0.56 2.71
C VAL A 27 10.50 -1.49 3.94
N CYS A 28 11.40 -2.47 4.07
CA CYS A 28 11.43 -3.34 5.25
C CYS A 28 11.70 -2.55 6.53
N VAL A 29 12.63 -1.59 6.48
CA VAL A 29 12.96 -0.71 7.62
C VAL A 29 11.73 0.10 8.02
N LEU A 30 11.14 0.85 7.08
CA LEU A 30 9.95 1.67 7.32
C LEU A 30 8.80 0.86 7.95
N LEU A 31 8.48 -0.30 7.38
CA LEU A 31 7.38 -1.14 7.89
C LEU A 31 7.64 -1.70 9.28
N ASN A 32 8.90 -1.89 9.66
CA ASN A 32 9.28 -2.43 10.96
C ASN A 32 9.38 -1.35 12.05
N GLU A 33 9.54 -0.08 11.68
CA GLU A 33 9.41 1.05 12.61
C GLU A 33 7.98 1.14 13.14
N GLU A 34 6.98 0.96 12.27
CA GLU A 34 5.56 1.01 12.67
C GLU A 34 5.01 -0.33 13.17
N TRP A 35 5.36 -1.43 12.50
CA TRP A 35 4.86 -2.77 12.84
C TRP A 35 5.99 -3.80 12.85
N PRO A 36 6.70 -3.97 13.98
CA PRO A 36 7.85 -4.87 14.06
C PRO A 36 7.54 -6.30 13.59
N ARG A 37 8.26 -6.77 12.57
CA ARG A 37 8.25 -8.14 12.05
C ARG A 37 9.66 -8.54 11.61
N SER A 38 9.90 -9.84 11.38
CA SER A 38 11.20 -10.26 10.83
C SER A 38 11.41 -9.70 9.41
N THR A 39 12.63 -9.24 9.13
CA THR A 39 13.03 -8.77 7.79
C THR A 39 12.75 -9.83 6.72
N THR A 40 12.96 -11.12 7.03
CA THR A 40 12.63 -12.23 6.12
C THR A 40 11.14 -12.28 5.75
N ALA A 41 10.24 -12.05 6.71
CA ALA A 41 8.79 -12.06 6.44
C ALA A 41 8.36 -10.85 5.59
N ARG A 42 8.97 -9.68 5.85
CA ARG A 42 8.77 -8.48 5.03
C ARG A 42 9.27 -8.70 3.60
N MET A 43 10.50 -9.18 3.46
CA MET A 43 11.11 -9.47 2.16
C MET A 43 10.29 -10.45 1.34
N ARG A 44 9.80 -11.54 1.95
CA ARG A 44 8.92 -12.51 1.28
C ARG A 44 7.66 -11.86 0.70
N THR A 45 7.10 -10.88 1.41
CA THR A 45 5.92 -10.13 0.93
C THR A 45 6.28 -9.23 -0.25
N LEU A 46 7.39 -8.50 -0.16
CA LEU A 46 7.85 -7.59 -1.21
C LEU A 46 8.26 -8.34 -2.48
N GLN A 47 8.92 -9.50 -2.33
CA GLN A 47 9.30 -10.38 -3.43
C GLN A 47 8.11 -11.01 -4.16
N ALA A 48 6.93 -11.06 -3.53
CA ALA A 48 5.70 -11.51 -4.19
C ALA A 48 5.07 -10.41 -5.07
N SER A 49 5.60 -9.19 -5.06
CA SER A 49 5.10 -8.11 -5.89
C SER A 49 5.26 -8.43 -7.39
N CYS A 50 4.25 -8.11 -8.19
CA CYS A 50 4.29 -8.25 -9.65
C CYS A 50 3.43 -7.20 -10.36
N GLU A 51 3.40 -7.28 -11.70
CA GLU A 51 2.61 -6.40 -12.57
C GLU A 51 1.11 -6.66 -12.51
N GLU A 52 0.67 -7.85 -12.15
CA GLU A 52 -0.75 -8.13 -11.96
C GLU A 52 -1.12 -7.78 -10.53
N PHE A 53 -1.20 -8.75 -9.62
CA PHE A 53 -1.27 -8.55 -8.18
C PHE A 53 -0.73 -9.81 -7.45
N PRO A 54 -0.20 -9.68 -6.22
CA PRO A 54 -0.13 -8.46 -5.42
C PRO A 54 0.92 -7.46 -5.95
N ALA A 55 0.69 -6.17 -5.76
CA ALA A 55 1.62 -5.11 -6.13
C ALA A 55 2.04 -4.32 -4.89
N CYS A 56 3.33 -4.35 -4.56
CA CYS A 56 3.91 -3.53 -3.50
C CYS A 56 4.45 -2.23 -4.11
N LEU A 57 4.03 -1.11 -3.54
CA LEU A 57 4.36 0.24 -3.99
C LEU A 57 5.18 0.93 -2.89
N ALA A 58 6.24 1.61 -3.30
CA ALA A 58 7.05 2.48 -2.45
C ALA A 58 6.78 3.94 -2.84
N LEU A 59 6.58 4.79 -1.84
CA LEU A 59 6.53 6.23 -2.01
C LEU A 59 7.92 6.79 -1.70
N VAL A 60 8.54 7.44 -2.68
CA VAL A 60 9.91 7.94 -2.58
C VAL A 60 9.97 9.45 -2.79
N GLU A 61 10.93 10.11 -2.13
CA GLU A 61 11.26 11.51 -2.39
C GLU A 61 11.87 11.65 -3.79
N GLN A 62 11.38 12.57 -4.63
CA GLN A 62 11.99 12.79 -5.96
C GLN A 62 13.43 13.28 -5.88
N SER A 63 13.74 14.08 -4.86
CA SER A 63 15.10 14.59 -4.61
C SER A 63 16.06 13.52 -4.09
N ARG A 64 15.54 12.44 -3.52
CA ARG A 64 16.30 11.31 -2.95
C ARG A 64 15.56 9.99 -3.24
N PRO A 65 15.72 9.41 -4.43
CA PRO A 65 14.91 8.28 -4.87
C PRO A 65 15.10 7.00 -4.04
N ASP A 66 16.17 6.90 -3.25
CA ASP A 66 16.38 5.81 -2.29
C ASP A 66 15.62 6.04 -0.96
N THR A 67 15.16 7.26 -0.67
CA THR A 67 14.42 7.60 0.54
C THR A 67 12.96 7.19 0.40
N VAL A 68 12.63 6.03 0.97
CA VAL A 68 11.26 5.52 1.06
C VAL A 68 10.58 6.15 2.26
N VAL A 69 9.59 6.99 2.00
CA VAL A 69 8.77 7.66 3.04
C VAL A 69 7.42 6.98 3.23
N GLY A 70 7.05 6.08 2.31
CA GLY A 70 5.80 5.35 2.40
C GLY A 70 5.78 4.03 1.66
N HIS A 71 4.78 3.20 1.99
CA HIS A 71 4.54 1.92 1.37
C HIS A 71 3.04 1.63 1.33
N ALA A 72 2.61 0.91 0.30
CA ALA A 72 1.34 0.20 0.30
C ALA A 72 1.42 -1.08 -0.51
N LYS A 73 0.68 -2.09 -0.08
CA LYS A 73 0.48 -3.33 -0.84
C LYS A 73 -0.94 -3.38 -1.36
N LEU A 74 -1.10 -3.67 -2.65
CA LEU A 74 -2.38 -3.90 -3.30
C LEU A 74 -2.54 -5.40 -3.53
N SER A 75 -3.64 -5.97 -3.08
CA SER A 75 -4.00 -7.37 -3.23
C SER A 75 -5.38 -7.50 -3.90
N PRO A 76 -5.65 -8.55 -4.68
CA PRO A 76 -6.96 -8.73 -5.28
C PRO A 76 -8.01 -9.04 -4.21
N VAL A 77 -9.24 -8.53 -4.38
CA VAL A 77 -10.36 -8.96 -3.56
C VAL A 77 -10.94 -10.25 -4.14
N PRO A 78 -11.18 -11.29 -3.33
CA PRO A 78 -11.79 -12.50 -3.84
C PRO A 78 -13.16 -12.24 -4.49
N ASP A 79 -13.37 -12.85 -5.65
CA ASP A 79 -14.62 -12.83 -6.43
C ASP A 79 -15.04 -11.43 -6.92
N ARG A 80 -14.09 -10.47 -6.98
CA ARG A 80 -14.33 -9.10 -7.44
C ARG A 80 -13.14 -8.59 -8.24
N ASP A 81 -13.24 -8.70 -9.57
CA ASP A 81 -12.16 -8.34 -10.49
C ASP A 81 -11.96 -6.81 -10.62
N ASP A 82 -12.92 -6.01 -10.15
CA ASP A 82 -12.88 -4.54 -10.17
C ASP A 82 -12.46 -3.91 -8.82
N ALA A 83 -12.00 -4.74 -7.88
CA ALA A 83 -11.71 -4.31 -6.51
C ALA A 83 -10.34 -4.79 -6.01
N LEU A 84 -9.66 -3.90 -5.29
CA LEU A 84 -8.39 -4.20 -4.62
C LEU A 84 -8.50 -3.92 -3.13
N PHE A 85 -7.76 -4.71 -2.36
CA PHE A 85 -7.54 -4.48 -0.94
C PHE A 85 -6.17 -3.84 -0.74
N VAL A 86 -6.15 -2.73 -0.01
CA VAL A 86 -4.95 -1.97 0.34
C VAL A 86 -4.48 -2.40 1.74
N GLU A 87 -3.26 -2.91 1.81
CA GLU A 87 -2.62 -3.38 3.04
C GLU A 87 -1.35 -2.57 3.35
N SER A 88 -0.97 -2.53 4.63
CA SER A 88 0.34 -2.03 5.09
C SER A 88 0.65 -0.61 4.64
N VAL A 89 -0.31 0.31 4.81
CA VAL A 89 -0.16 1.71 4.43
C VAL A 89 0.65 2.45 5.49
N ALA A 90 1.91 2.73 5.21
CA ALA A 90 2.68 3.74 5.90
C ALA A 90 2.83 4.91 4.93
N VAL A 91 2.29 6.09 5.25
CA VAL A 91 2.49 7.30 4.45
C VAL A 91 2.63 8.49 5.38
N PRO A 92 3.46 9.50 5.06
CA PRO A 92 3.45 10.75 5.78
C PRO A 92 2.07 11.42 5.64
N ASP A 93 1.66 12.17 6.65
CA ASP A 93 0.44 12.96 6.59
C ASP A 93 0.45 13.86 5.34
N GLY A 94 -0.56 13.73 4.48
CA GLY A 94 -0.72 14.56 3.29
C GLY A 94 -0.30 13.91 1.97
N VAL A 95 0.31 12.72 1.97
CA VAL A 95 0.63 12.02 0.71
C VAL A 95 -0.55 11.18 0.23
N LEU A 96 -1.46 11.87 -0.43
CA LEU A 96 -2.80 11.45 -0.83
C LEU A 96 -2.85 10.36 -1.94
N SER A 97 -1.72 9.94 -2.50
CA SER A 97 -1.68 9.46 -3.90
C SER A 97 -1.46 7.97 -4.13
N VAL A 98 -1.32 7.13 -3.10
CA VAL A 98 -1.29 5.67 -3.32
C VAL A 98 -2.58 5.21 -4.02
N GLY A 99 -3.73 5.79 -3.62
CA GLY A 99 -5.02 5.51 -4.26
C GLY A 99 -5.13 6.08 -5.67
N SER A 100 -4.50 7.23 -5.97
CA SER A 100 -4.55 7.83 -7.31
C SER A 100 -3.62 7.16 -8.32
N ALA A 101 -2.63 6.39 -7.86
CA ALA A 101 -1.77 5.57 -8.71
C ALA A 101 -2.47 4.30 -9.22
N VAL A 102 -3.66 3.97 -8.72
CA VAL A 102 -4.44 2.80 -9.17
C VAL A 102 -5.25 3.16 -10.42
N SER A 103 -4.58 3.28 -11.58
CA SER A 103 -5.23 3.41 -12.89
C SER A 103 -5.12 2.12 -13.71
N ARG A 104 -5.64 1.01 -13.17
CA ARG A 104 -5.65 -0.32 -13.83
C ARG A 104 -7.05 -0.94 -13.91
N GLY A 105 -8.06 -0.13 -14.20
CA GLY A 105 -9.45 -0.60 -14.32
C GLY A 105 -10.15 -0.95 -13.00
N CYS A 106 -9.45 -0.82 -11.87
CA CYS A 106 -10.05 -0.94 -10.54
C CYS A 106 -11.01 0.23 -10.26
N ARG A 107 -12.20 -0.08 -9.77
CA ARG A 107 -13.23 0.91 -9.43
C ARG A 107 -13.37 1.10 -7.92
N GLN A 108 -12.85 0.16 -7.12
CA GLN A 108 -13.10 0.12 -5.67
C GLN A 108 -11.83 -0.28 -4.90
N LEU A 109 -11.49 0.54 -3.89
CA LEU A 109 -10.41 0.25 -2.94
C LEU A 109 -10.99 -0.02 -1.56
N TYR A 110 -10.54 -1.12 -0.96
CA TYR A 110 -10.90 -1.53 0.39
C TYR A 110 -9.67 -1.47 1.30
N LEU A 111 -9.87 -1.12 2.56
CA LEU A 111 -8.85 -1.20 3.59
C LEU A 111 -9.49 -1.48 4.95
N SER A 112 -8.68 -1.90 5.91
CA SER A 112 -9.05 -1.93 7.32
C SER A 112 -8.18 -0.97 8.12
N THR A 113 -8.78 -0.32 9.13
CA THR A 113 -8.06 0.52 10.09
C THR A 113 -8.78 0.51 11.43
N HIS A 114 -8.02 0.53 12.53
CA HIS A 114 -8.58 0.55 13.88
C HIS A 114 -8.66 1.97 14.47
N ASP A 115 -7.83 2.90 14.02
CA ASP A 115 -7.61 4.20 14.67
C ASP A 115 -7.49 5.38 13.68
N LYS A 116 -7.41 5.14 12.37
CA LYS A 116 -7.25 6.17 11.33
C LYS A 116 -8.52 6.41 10.50
N GLN A 117 -9.72 6.06 10.99
CA GLN A 117 -10.96 6.20 10.19
C GLN A 117 -11.18 7.65 9.71
N ARG A 118 -10.93 8.65 10.57
CA ARG A 118 -11.08 10.07 10.21
C ARG A 118 -10.09 10.51 9.13
N PHE A 119 -8.88 9.94 9.11
CA PHE A 119 -7.89 10.22 8.07
C PHE A 119 -8.42 9.72 6.72
N TYR A 120 -8.81 8.45 6.64
CA TYR A 120 -9.32 7.86 5.40
C TYR A 120 -10.66 8.46 4.96
N ALA A 121 -11.51 8.92 5.88
CA ALA A 121 -12.75 9.64 5.54
C ALA A 121 -12.48 10.95 4.79
N ARG A 122 -11.41 11.69 5.14
CA ARG A 122 -10.99 12.88 4.38
C ARG A 122 -10.48 12.55 2.98
N LEU A 123 -10.06 11.30 2.75
CA LEU A 123 -9.65 10.79 1.44
C LEU A 123 -10.83 10.24 0.62
N GLY A 124 -12.07 10.36 1.12
CA GLY A 124 -13.28 9.87 0.45
C GLY A 124 -13.63 8.42 0.74
N TYR A 125 -12.92 7.73 1.64
CA TYR A 125 -13.34 6.40 2.08
C TYR A 125 -14.58 6.49 2.96
N THR A 126 -15.55 5.60 2.72
CA THR A 126 -16.75 5.45 3.54
C THR A 126 -16.73 4.09 4.25
N PRO A 127 -17.23 3.98 5.50
CA PRO A 127 -17.39 2.69 6.16
C PRO A 127 -18.21 1.72 5.31
N CYS A 128 -17.84 0.44 5.31
CA CYS A 128 -18.53 -0.62 4.59
C CYS A 128 -18.60 -1.91 5.42
N ALA A 129 -19.37 -2.88 4.93
CA ALA A 129 -19.34 -4.24 5.49
C ALA A 129 -17.95 -4.88 5.29
N PRO A 130 -17.53 -5.84 6.14
CA PRO A 130 -16.26 -6.54 6.00
C PRO A 130 -16.12 -7.20 4.63
N VAL A 131 -14.92 -7.08 4.04
CA VAL A 131 -14.55 -7.72 2.78
C VAL A 131 -13.53 -8.80 3.06
N ALA A 132 -13.73 -9.99 2.47
CA ALA A 132 -12.76 -11.07 2.57
C ALA A 132 -11.46 -10.67 1.85
N THR A 133 -10.32 -10.89 2.50
CA THR A 133 -8.99 -10.67 1.90
C THR A 133 -8.31 -11.96 1.48
N PHE A 134 -8.88 -13.10 1.90
CA PHE A 134 -8.44 -14.44 1.55
C PHE A 134 -9.65 -15.21 1.01
N GLY A 135 -9.52 -15.79 -0.17
CA GLY A 135 -10.56 -16.62 -0.77
C GLY A 135 -10.51 -18.06 -0.25
N GLY A 136 -11.67 -18.69 -0.10
CA GLY A 136 -11.74 -20.15 -0.01
C GLY A 136 -11.33 -20.81 -1.32
N SER A 137 -10.96 -22.09 -1.28
CA SER A 137 -10.56 -22.84 -2.48
C SER A 137 -11.63 -22.75 -3.58
N ARG A 138 -11.29 -22.09 -4.70
CA ARG A 138 -12.23 -21.83 -5.82
C ARG A 138 -12.47 -23.02 -6.75
N ARG A 139 -11.81 -24.17 -6.51
CA ARG A 139 -11.91 -25.39 -7.34
C ARG A 139 -12.06 -26.62 -6.46
N LEU A 140 -13.14 -26.65 -5.70
CA LEU A 140 -13.49 -27.83 -4.90
C LEU A 140 -14.31 -28.77 -5.75
N LEU A 141 -13.74 -29.95 -6.01
CA LEU A 141 -14.46 -31.08 -6.57
C LEU A 141 -14.96 -31.93 -5.39
N LYS A 142 -16.24 -32.32 -5.41
CA LYS A 142 -16.76 -33.34 -4.50
C LYS A 142 -17.16 -34.57 -5.30
N VAL A 143 -16.83 -35.76 -4.80
CA VAL A 143 -17.41 -37.01 -5.27
C VAL A 143 -18.71 -37.24 -4.51
N SER A 144 -19.72 -37.78 -5.20
CA SER A 144 -20.99 -38.22 -4.61
C SER A 144 -20.89 -39.68 -4.19
#